data_AF-A0A1J3CN97-F1
#
_entry.id   AF-A0A1J3CN97-F1
#
_cell.length_a   1.000
_cell.length_b   1.000
_cell.length_c   1.000
_cell.angle_alpha   90.00
_cell.angle_beta   90.00
_cell.angle_gamma   90.00
#
_symmetry.space_group_name_H-M   'P 1'
#
loop_
_entity.id
_entity.type
_entity.pdbx_description
1 polymer ?
#
loop_
_entity_poly.entity_id
_entity_poly.type
_entity_poly.pdbx_seq_one_letter_code
_entity_poly.pdbx_strand_id
1 'polypeptide(L)'
;GARLRGSAKIIGVDLNPDKCEIGKRFGITDFVNPTFFGDKTISEVVKEMTKGGVDYSFECIGLSSLMEEAFNSTRTGGKAVILGMEQRALPINLGSYDLLRGRSICGPLFGGLKPKFDIPILVDRY
;
A
#
# COMPACT_ATOMS: atom_id res chain seq x y z
N GLY A 1 -0.39 -8.55 -8.47
CA GLY A 1 -1.79 -8.11 -8.32
C GLY A 1 -2.11 -6.89 -9.16
N ALA A 2 -1.63 -5.70 -8.77
CA ALA A 2 -1.97 -4.42 -9.41
C ALA A 2 -1.71 -4.39 -10.93
N ARG A 3 -0.55 -4.88 -11.40
CA ARG A 3 -0.23 -4.98 -12.84
C ARG A 3 -1.25 -5.83 -13.60
N LEU A 4 -1.62 -6.99 -13.06
CA LEU A 4 -2.63 -7.88 -13.67
C LEU A 4 -4.02 -7.24 -13.72
N ARG A 5 -4.29 -6.23 -12.89
CA ARG A 5 -5.53 -5.44 -12.90
C ARG A 5 -5.41 -4.16 -13.74
N GLY A 6 -4.33 -3.98 -14.49
CA GLY A 6 -4.17 -2.86 -15.43
C GLY A 6 -3.82 -1.53 -14.77
N SER A 7 -3.24 -1.53 -13.56
CA SER A 7 -2.80 -0.28 -12.93
C SER A 7 -1.75 0.42 -13.80
N ALA A 8 -2.00 1.68 -14.17
CA ALA A 8 -1.11 2.46 -15.04
C ALA A 8 0.17 2.92 -14.32
N LYS A 9 0.09 3.17 -13.01
CA LYS A 9 1.21 3.54 -12.14
C LYS A 9 1.22 2.64 -10.91
N ILE A 10 2.40 2.14 -10.54
CA ILE A 10 2.63 1.29 -9.37
C ILE A 10 3.88 1.80 -8.67
N ILE A 11 3.69 2.48 -7.54
CA ILE A 11 4.77 3.08 -6.76
C ILE A 11 5.22 2.06 -5.70
N GLY A 12 6.46 1.58 -5.81
CA GLY A 12 7.11 0.80 -4.77
C GLY A 12 7.78 1.73 -3.76
N VAL A 13 7.60 1.47 -2.46
CA VAL A 13 8.26 2.22 -1.38
C VAL A 13 9.04 1.24 -0.53
N ASP A 14 10.37 1.41 -0.45
CA ASP A 14 11.20 0.61 0.44
C ASP A 14 12.52 1.32 0.75
N LEU A 15 13.10 1.04 1.92
CA LEU A 15 14.41 1.57 2.32
C LEU A 15 15.56 0.85 1.58
N ASN A 16 15.36 -0.40 1.16
CA ASN A 16 16.38 -1.17 0.46
C ASN A 16 16.32 -0.89 -1.07
N PRO A 17 17.32 -0.22 -1.66
CA PRO A 17 17.33 0.09 -3.08
C PRO A 17 17.41 -1.15 -3.98
N ASP A 18 17.94 -2.28 -3.50
CA ASP A 18 18.07 -3.52 -4.28
C ASP A 18 16.69 -4.11 -4.64
N LYS A 19 15.65 -3.78 -3.86
CA LYS A 19 14.26 -4.18 -4.16
C LYS A 19 13.67 -3.46 -5.37
N CYS A 20 14.28 -2.36 -5.84
CA CYS A 20 13.81 -1.63 -7.01
C CYS A 20 13.83 -2.52 -8.26
N GLU A 21 14.96 -3.19 -8.52
CA GLU A 21 15.12 -4.03 -9.72
C GLU A 21 14.21 -5.27 -9.68
N ILE A 22 14.08 -5.90 -8.51
CA ILE A 22 13.14 -7.01 -8.32
C ILE A 22 11.70 -6.50 -8.51
N GLY A 23 11.35 -5.37 -7.88
CA GLY A 23 10.03 -4.77 -7.95
C GLY A 23 9.59 -4.44 -9.37
N LYS A 24 10.49 -3.92 -10.21
CA LYS A 24 10.22 -3.66 -11.64
C LYS A 24 9.80 -4.92 -12.39
N ARG A 25 10.44 -6.07 -12.11
CA ARG A 25 10.04 -7.37 -12.71
C ARG A 25 8.61 -7.76 -12.33
N PHE A 26 8.17 -7.41 -11.12
CA PHE A 26 6.80 -7.64 -10.64
C PHE A 26 5.79 -6.55 -11.03
N GLY A 27 6.25 -5.46 -11.66
CA GLY A 27 5.41 -4.43 -12.26
C GLY A 27 5.46 -3.06 -11.59
N ILE A 28 6.36 -2.83 -10.63
CA ILE A 28 6.59 -1.48 -10.10
C ILE A 28 7.06 -0.57 -11.24
N THR A 29 6.44 0.61 -11.38
CA THR A 29 6.79 1.62 -12.39
C THR A 29 7.68 2.71 -11.83
N ASP A 30 7.49 3.06 -10.56
CA ASP A 30 8.21 4.11 -9.84
C ASP A 30 8.68 3.55 -8.50
N PHE A 31 9.89 3.88 -8.06
CA PHE A 31 10.42 3.44 -6.77
C PHE A 31 10.82 4.64 -5.92
N VAL A 32 10.45 4.61 -4.64
CA VAL A 32 10.68 5.67 -3.67
C VAL A 32 11.43 5.09 -2.48
N ASN A 33 12.62 5.62 -2.20
CA ASN A 33 13.30 5.40 -0.94
C ASN A 33 13.05 6.60 -0.02
N PRO A 34 12.33 6.44 1.11
CA PRO A 34 12.02 7.54 2.02
C PRO A 34 13.26 8.34 2.48
N THR A 35 14.45 7.73 2.53
CA THR A 35 15.67 8.40 3.00
C THR A 35 16.15 9.55 2.10
N PHE A 36 15.65 9.65 0.87
CA PHE A 36 16.04 10.71 -0.08
C PHE A 36 15.20 11.98 0.01
N PHE A 37 14.20 12.04 0.90
CA PHE A 37 13.20 13.12 0.94
C PHE A 37 13.27 14.01 2.20
N GLY A 38 14.34 13.88 3.00
CA GLY A 38 14.56 14.70 4.19
C GLY A 38 13.41 14.57 5.19
N ASP A 39 12.80 15.71 5.53
CA ASP A 39 11.72 15.78 6.52
C ASP A 39 10.32 15.49 5.94
N LYS A 40 10.19 15.28 4.62
CA LYS A 40 8.89 14.96 4.02
C LYS A 40 8.44 13.56 4.42
N THR A 41 7.18 13.45 4.79
CA THR A 41 6.51 12.16 4.98
C THR A 41 6.34 11.45 3.64
N ILE A 42 6.22 10.12 3.66
CA ILE A 42 6.03 9.37 2.41
C ILE A 42 4.70 9.72 1.74
N SER A 43 3.66 10.01 2.53
CA SER A 43 2.36 10.38 2.01
C SER A 43 2.37 11.73 1.29
N GLU A 44 3.19 12.69 1.73
CA GLU A 44 3.43 13.94 1.01
C GLU A 44 4.14 13.70 -0.33
N VAL A 45 5.23 12.91 -0.32
CA VAL A 45 5.97 12.56 -1.54
C VAL A 45 5.05 11.87 -2.55
N VAL A 46 4.26 10.88 -2.12
CA VAL A 46 3.31 10.17 -2.98
C VAL A 46 2.24 11.11 -3.52
N LYS A 47 1.68 12.02 -2.71
CA LYS A 47 0.69 13.00 -3.16
C LYS A 47 1.26 13.96 -4.21
N GLU A 48 2.49 14.43 -4.03
CA GLU A 48 3.17 15.28 -5.03
C GLU A 48 3.38 14.52 -6.34
N MET A 49 3.88 13.29 -6.29
CA MET A 49 4.10 12.43 -7.47
C MET A 49 2.83 12.07 -8.25
N THR A 50 1.69 12.09 -7.58
CA THR A 50 0.39 11.65 -8.13
C THR A 50 -0.64 12.77 -8.27
N LYS A 51 -0.27 14.01 -7.91
CA LYS A 51 -1.16 15.18 -7.90
C LYS A 51 -2.42 14.99 -7.05
N GLY A 52 -2.28 14.37 -5.87
CA GLY A 52 -3.37 14.26 -4.89
C GLY A 52 -3.51 12.92 -4.17
N GLY A 53 -2.70 11.92 -4.51
CA GLY A 53 -2.68 10.60 -3.85
C GLY A 53 -3.10 9.44 -4.76
N VAL A 54 -2.76 8.23 -4.32
CA VAL A 54 -3.07 7.00 -5.06
C VAL A 54 -4.53 6.58 -4.88
N ASP A 55 -5.08 5.85 -5.85
CA ASP A 55 -6.41 5.23 -5.73
C ASP A 55 -6.43 4.14 -4.66
N TYR A 56 -5.36 3.34 -4.63
CA TYR A 56 -5.16 2.24 -3.69
C TYR A 56 -3.75 2.30 -3.11
N SER A 57 -3.62 2.07 -1.82
CA SER A 57 -2.35 1.82 -1.14
C SER A 57 -2.37 0.48 -0.42
N PHE A 58 -1.20 -0.15 -0.30
CA PHE A 58 -1.02 -1.44 0.36
C PHE A 58 0.13 -1.30 1.35
N GLU A 59 -0.14 -1.52 2.64
CA GLU A 59 0.88 -1.61 3.67
C GLU A 59 1.27 -3.07 3.84
N CYS A 60 2.55 -3.39 3.66
CA CYS A 60 3.05 -4.77 3.57
C CYS A 60 4.19 -5.07 4.57
N ILE A 61 4.43 -4.21 5.55
CA ILE A 61 5.53 -4.32 6.53
C ILE A 61 4.97 -4.67 7.91
N GLY A 62 3.91 -3.99 8.36
CA GLY A 62 3.28 -4.21 9.65
C GLY A 62 3.71 -3.22 10.73
N LEU A 63 3.99 -1.97 10.36
CA LEU A 63 4.25 -0.90 11.32
C LEU A 63 3.08 0.08 11.35
N SER A 64 2.54 0.39 12.54
CA SER A 64 1.37 1.27 12.66
C SER A 64 1.57 2.63 11.97
N SER A 65 2.74 3.26 12.13
CA SER A 65 3.07 4.51 11.44
C SER A 65 3.05 4.38 9.92
N LEU A 66 3.42 3.23 9.36
CA LEU A 66 3.35 2.98 7.92
C LEU A 66 1.92 2.66 7.46
N MET A 67 1.06 2.12 8.34
CA MET A 67 -0.36 1.95 8.07
C MET A 67 -1.06 3.31 7.96
N GLU A 68 -0.73 4.25 8.84
CA GLU A 68 -1.18 5.65 8.79
C GLU A 68 -0.70 6.34 7.51
N GLU A 69 0.59 6.19 7.18
CA GLU A 69 1.14 6.77 5.96
C GLU A 69 0.54 6.17 4.69
N ALA A 70 0.26 4.86 4.66
CA ALA A 70 -0.46 4.22 3.56
C ALA A 70 -1.87 4.80 3.41
N PHE A 71 -2.60 5.01 4.52
CA PHE A 71 -3.91 5.67 4.51
C PHE A 71 -3.81 7.11 3.98
N ASN A 72 -2.87 7.88 4.51
CA ASN A 72 -2.66 9.28 4.15
C ASN A 72 -2.21 9.45 2.70
N SER A 73 -1.52 8.47 2.13
CA SER A 73 -1.06 8.47 0.73
C SER A 73 -2.19 8.36 -0.29
N THR A 74 -3.39 7.94 0.13
CA THR A 74 -4.53 7.80 -0.78
C THR A 74 -5.19 9.15 -1.08
N ARG A 75 -5.79 9.28 -2.26
CA ARG A 75 -6.65 10.43 -2.57
C ARG A 75 -7.97 10.39 -1.77
N THR A 76 -8.72 11.49 -1.76
CA THR A 76 -10.12 11.47 -1.29
C THR A 76 -10.91 10.42 -2.07
N GLY A 77 -11.64 9.53 -1.38
CA GLY A 77 -12.32 8.39 -2.01
C GLY A 77 -11.44 7.14 -2.21
N GLY A 78 -10.14 7.22 -1.91
CA GLY A 78 -9.20 6.12 -2.09
C GLY A 78 -9.27 5.06 -0.98
N LYS A 79 -8.54 3.96 -1.16
CA LYS A 79 -8.56 2.82 -0.25
C LYS A 79 -7.17 2.37 0.17
N ALA A 80 -6.95 2.28 1.47
CA ALA A 80 -5.77 1.66 2.05
C ALA A 80 -6.07 0.21 2.47
N VAL A 81 -5.15 -0.69 2.14
CA VAL A 81 -5.25 -2.12 2.45
C VAL A 81 -4.06 -2.50 3.32
N ILE A 82 -4.34 -2.94 4.55
CA ILE A 82 -3.31 -3.33 5.51
C ILE A 82 -3.10 -4.84 5.41
N LEU A 83 -1.90 -5.25 4.97
CA LEU A 83 -1.48 -6.64 4.83
C LEU A 83 -0.42 -7.03 5.85
N GLY A 84 0.42 -6.07 6.27
CA GLY A 84 1.39 -6.26 7.33
C GLY A 84 0.73 -6.43 8.70
N MET A 85 1.37 -7.19 9.59
CA MET A 85 0.87 -7.45 10.93
C MET A 85 1.69 -6.67 11.97
N GLU A 86 1.02 -5.80 12.73
CA GLU A 86 1.64 -5.10 13.85
C GLU A 86 1.70 -6.04 15.07
N GLN A 87 2.91 -6.28 15.58
CA GLN A 87 3.17 -7.32 16.58
C GLN A 87 2.89 -6.88 18.03
N ARG A 88 2.78 -5.58 18.28
CA ARG A 88 2.67 -4.99 19.62
C ARG A 88 1.25 -4.53 19.95
N ALA A 89 0.28 -4.84 19.10
CA ALA A 89 -1.11 -4.37 19.16
C ALA A 89 -1.24 -2.84 19.29
N LEU A 90 -0.35 -2.09 18.64
CA LEU A 90 -0.41 -0.62 18.63
C LEU A 90 -1.63 -0.13 17.81
N PRO A 91 -2.32 0.93 18.28
CA PRO A 91 -3.42 1.51 17.51
C PRO A 91 -2.90 2.22 16.26
N ILE A 92 -3.79 2.35 15.27
CA ILE A 92 -3.59 3.18 14.06
C ILE A 92 -4.40 4.46 14.27
N ASN A 93 -3.75 5.63 14.14
CA ASN A 93 -4.40 6.93 14.28
C ASN A 93 -4.81 7.50 12.92
N LEU A 94 -6.12 7.57 12.67
CA LEU A 94 -6.67 8.02 11.38
C LEU A 94 -7.51 9.27 11.55
N GLY A 95 -7.38 10.19 10.60
CA GLY A 95 -8.24 11.38 10.53
C GLY A 95 -9.70 11.00 10.30
N SER A 96 -10.56 11.22 11.29
CA SER A 96 -12.01 10.95 11.18
C SER A 96 -12.65 11.71 10.02
N TYR A 97 -12.20 12.95 9.76
CA TYR A 97 -12.66 13.75 8.64
C TYR A 97 -12.29 13.16 7.27
N ASP A 98 -11.12 12.51 7.16
CA ASP A 98 -10.72 11.83 5.93
C ASP A 98 -11.60 10.62 5.61
N LEU A 99 -12.01 9.88 6.65
CA LEU A 99 -12.99 8.79 6.53
C LEU A 99 -14.35 9.33 6.08
N LEU A 100 -14.85 10.41 6.69
CA LEU A 100 -16.10 11.06 6.29
C LEU A 100 -16.07 11.55 4.84
N ARG A 101 -14.90 11.99 4.35
CA ARG A 101 -14.69 12.40 2.96
C ARG A 101 -14.53 11.22 1.98
N GLY A 102 -14.65 9.99 2.46
CA GLY A 102 -14.73 8.80 1.62
C GLY A 102 -13.44 8.02 1.47
N ARG A 103 -12.34 8.37 2.18
CA ARG A 103 -11.23 7.41 2.29
C ARG A 103 -11.71 6.17 3.05
N SER A 104 -11.17 5.02 2.68
CA SER A 104 -11.49 3.75 3.32
C SER A 104 -10.23 2.99 3.68
N ILE A 105 -10.32 2.16 4.71
CA ILE A 105 -9.24 1.26 5.16
C ILE A 105 -9.81 -0.12 5.43
N CYS A 106 -9.08 -1.18 5.07
CA CYS A 106 -9.43 -2.55 5.45
C CYS A 106 -8.18 -3.43 5.62
N GLY A 107 -8.33 -4.53 6.37
CA GLY A 107 -7.28 -5.53 6.55
C GLY A 107 -7.76 -6.92 6.13
N PRO A 108 -7.44 -7.39 4.92
CA PRO A 108 -7.86 -8.71 4.45
C PRO A 108 -6.85 -9.78 4.85
N LEU A 109 -7.13 -10.51 5.94
CA LEU A 109 -6.31 -11.66 6.33
C LEU A 109 -6.25 -12.67 5.17
N PHE A 110 -5.03 -13.12 4.86
CA PHE A 110 -4.78 -14.05 3.74
C PHE A 110 -5.29 -13.53 2.38
N GLY A 111 -5.28 -12.20 2.18
CA GLY A 111 -5.78 -11.57 0.95
C GLY A 111 -7.30 -11.65 0.79
N GLY A 112 -8.04 -12.03 1.83
CA GLY A 112 -9.48 -12.26 1.79
C GLY A 112 -9.87 -13.59 1.15
N LEU A 113 -8.89 -14.48 0.95
CA LEU A 113 -9.13 -15.81 0.37
C LEU A 113 -9.84 -16.73 1.36
N LYS A 114 -10.66 -17.63 0.83
CA LYS A 114 -11.20 -18.82 1.49
C LYS A 114 -10.26 -19.99 1.19
N PRO A 115 -9.35 -20.38 2.10
CA PRO A 115 -8.22 -21.26 1.76
C PRO A 115 -8.62 -22.57 1.08
N LYS A 116 -9.68 -23.23 1.56
CA LYS A 116 -10.17 -24.51 1.02
C LYS A 116 -10.63 -24.44 -0.44
N PHE A 117 -11.10 -23.27 -0.88
CA PHE A 117 -11.69 -23.09 -2.21
C PHE A 117 -10.73 -22.36 -3.15
N ASP A 118 -10.05 -21.32 -2.65
CA ASP A 118 -9.29 -20.42 -3.51
C ASP A 118 -7.85 -20.89 -3.76
N ILE A 119 -7.22 -21.63 -2.83
CA ILE A 119 -5.84 -22.12 -3.01
C ILE A 119 -5.73 -23.08 -4.20
N PRO A 120 -6.59 -24.10 -4.36
CA PRO A 120 -6.53 -24.98 -5.54
C PRO A 120 -6.61 -24.20 -6.86
N ILE A 121 -7.51 -23.20 -6.93
CA ILE A 121 -7.67 -22.35 -8.12
C ILE A 121 -6.40 -21.54 -8.41
N LEU A 122 -5.67 -21.09 -7.37
CA LEU A 122 -4.42 -20.36 -7.54
C LEU A 122 -3.29 -21.25 -8.06
N VAL A 123 -3.21 -22.51 -7.60
CA VAL A 123 -2.23 -23.49 -8.07
C VAL A 123 -2.44 -23.81 -9.56
N ASP A 124 -3.68 -23.93 -10.01
CA ASP A 124 -3.96 -24.21 -11.43
C ASP A 124 -3.62 -23.02 -12.35
N ARG A 125 -3.47 -21.81 -11.81
CA ARG A 125 -3.24 -20.57 -12.56
C ARG A 125 -1.79 -20.14 -12.66
N TYR A 126 -0.89 -20.67 -11.81
CA TYR A 126 0.51 -20.25 -11.69
C TYR A 126 1.41 -21.45 -11.45
#